data_AF-A0A7S3WUP9-F1
#
_entry.id   AF-A0A7S3WUP9-F1
#
_cell.length_a   1.000
_cell.length_b   1.000
_cell.length_c   1.000
_cell.angle_alpha   90.00
_cell.angle_beta   90.00
_cell.angle_gamma   90.00
#
_symmetry.space_group_name_H-M   'P 1'
#
loop_
_entity.id
_entity.type
_entity.pdbx_description
1 polymer ?
#
loop_
_entity_poly.entity_id
_entity_poly.type
_entity_poly.pdbx_seq_one_letter_code
_entity_poly.pdbx_strand_id
1 'polypeptide(L)'
;VASALCGCAAGFMGAVLTHATFPFRDEYDPDALESIVVFWGVLAISLGAFIHIFETLYKTQFAVSGEALTRRLRVLTLQKLLRQDMGYFDEDSNSVGALTAFLASRVSLVQGVVQDNLQGLIVLIATLFTAVGVSVSDLGEWRVLLIFIGGY
;
A
#
# COMPACT_ATOMS: atom_id res chain seq x y z
N VAL A 1 5.92 -8.52 4.95
CA VAL A 1 6.29 -9.51 3.91
C VAL A 1 5.37 -9.40 2.70
N ALA A 2 4.06 -9.59 2.85
CA ALA A 2 3.13 -9.50 1.71
C ALA A 2 3.03 -8.10 1.06
N SER A 3 3.09 -7.01 1.86
CA SER A 3 3.19 -5.65 1.34
C SER A 3 4.52 -5.36 0.62
N ALA A 4 5.62 -5.99 1.07
CA ALA A 4 6.91 -5.89 0.40
C ALA A 4 6.93 -6.65 -0.93
N LEU A 5 6.33 -7.85 -0.97
CA LEU A 5 6.14 -8.63 -2.21
C LEU A 5 5.31 -7.87 -3.25
N CYS A 6 4.31 -7.11 -2.82
CA CYS A 6 3.49 -6.27 -3.72
C CYS A 6 4.31 -5.12 -4.35
N GLY A 7 5.14 -4.43 -3.56
CA GLY A 7 6.05 -3.39 -4.06
C GLY A 7 7.06 -3.95 -5.07
N CYS A 8 7.63 -5.14 -4.77
CA CYS A 8 8.54 -5.82 -5.69
C CYS A 8 7.90 -6.19 -7.02
N ALA A 9 6.65 -6.65 -6.96
CA ALA A 9 5.96 -7.11 -8.14
C ALA A 9 5.50 -5.95 -9.03
N ALA A 10 5.24 -4.76 -8.47
CA ALA A 10 4.97 -3.55 -9.25
C ALA A 10 6.20 -3.10 -10.06
N GLY A 11 7.40 -3.11 -9.45
CA GLY A 11 8.66 -2.83 -10.16
C GLY A 11 8.93 -3.84 -11.27
N PHE A 12 8.69 -5.12 -11.01
CA PHE A 12 8.85 -6.19 -12.00
C PHE A 12 7.83 -6.09 -13.15
N MET A 13 6.57 -5.72 -12.88
CA MET A 13 5.57 -5.48 -13.92
C MET A 13 5.96 -4.31 -14.84
N GLY A 14 6.62 -3.29 -14.30
CA GLY A 14 7.22 -2.21 -15.09
C GLY A 14 8.22 -2.75 -16.12
N ALA A 15 9.17 -3.59 -15.69
CA ALA A 15 10.14 -4.22 -16.58
C ALA A 15 9.47 -5.10 -17.66
N VAL A 16 8.47 -5.90 -17.27
CA VAL A 16 7.69 -6.74 -18.20
C VAL A 16 7.01 -5.90 -19.29
N LEU A 17 6.44 -4.74 -18.95
CA LEU A 17 5.81 -3.84 -19.92
C LEU A 17 6.84 -3.19 -20.86
N THR A 18 8.01 -2.82 -20.33
CA THR A 18 9.11 -2.31 -21.16
C THR A 18 9.58 -3.39 -22.14
N HIS A 19 9.72 -4.63 -21.69
CA HIS A 19 10.07 -5.76 -22.56
C HIS A 19 8.98 -6.16 -23.55
N ALA A 20 7.71 -5.94 -23.22
CA ALA A 20 6.60 -6.12 -24.15
C ALA A 20 6.54 -5.02 -25.23
N THR A 21 7.13 -3.85 -24.99
CA THR A 21 7.09 -2.71 -25.93
C THR A 21 8.32 -2.64 -26.85
N PHE A 22 9.48 -3.18 -26.46
CA PHE A 22 10.67 -3.23 -27.31
C PHE A 22 10.44 -3.87 -28.70
N PRO A 23 9.68 -4.98 -28.85
CA PRO A 23 9.46 -5.61 -30.15
C PRO A 23 8.68 -4.75 -31.15
N PHE A 24 7.94 -3.73 -30.69
CA PHE A 24 7.24 -2.79 -31.57
C PHE A 24 8.13 -1.63 -32.05
N ARG A 25 9.30 -1.46 -31.42
CA ARG A 25 10.29 -0.43 -31.79
C ARG A 25 11.23 -0.94 -32.89
N ASP A 26 11.52 -2.23 -32.90
CA ASP A 26 12.39 -2.88 -33.87
C ASP A 26 11.56 -3.57 -34.96
N GLU A 27 12.04 -3.57 -36.20
CA GLU A 27 11.33 -4.16 -37.34
C GLU A 27 11.51 -5.68 -37.32
N TYR A 28 10.52 -6.40 -36.77
CA TYR A 28 10.47 -7.86 -36.67
C TYR A 28 9.59 -8.49 -37.75
N ASP A 29 9.88 -9.74 -38.11
CA ASP A 29 9.01 -10.58 -38.94
C ASP A 29 7.65 -10.77 -38.21
N PRO A 30 6.49 -10.63 -38.89
CA PRO A 30 5.18 -10.56 -38.24
C PRO A 30 4.84 -11.83 -37.44
N ASP A 31 5.24 -13.00 -37.92
CA ASP A 31 5.01 -14.29 -37.22
C ASP A 31 5.82 -14.41 -35.91
N ALA A 32 7.03 -13.85 -35.89
CA ALA A 32 7.87 -13.84 -34.69
C ALA A 32 7.37 -12.84 -33.64
N LEU A 33 6.82 -11.70 -34.09
CA LEU A 33 6.24 -10.67 -33.23
C LEU A 33 5.01 -11.20 -32.46
N GLU A 34 4.12 -11.94 -33.14
CA GLU A 34 2.90 -12.49 -32.51
C GLU A 34 3.24 -13.41 -31.32
N SER A 35 4.19 -14.34 -31.51
CA SER A 35 4.60 -15.27 -30.44
C SER A 35 5.21 -14.55 -29.24
N ILE A 36 6.00 -13.49 -29.46
CA ILE A 36 6.65 -12.71 -28.40
C ILE A 36 5.60 -11.91 -27.61
N VAL A 37 4.69 -11.25 -28.31
CA VAL A 37 3.62 -10.44 -27.69
C VAL A 37 2.68 -11.32 -26.87
N VAL A 38 2.29 -12.50 -27.38
CA VAL A 38 1.45 -13.44 -26.64
C VAL A 38 2.16 -13.95 -25.38
N PHE A 39 3.46 -14.27 -25.46
CA PHE A 39 4.24 -14.71 -24.31
C PHE A 39 4.27 -13.65 -23.20
N TRP A 40 4.67 -12.41 -23.53
CA TRP A 40 4.73 -11.32 -22.56
C TRP A 40 3.35 -10.91 -22.04
N GLY A 41 2.31 -10.98 -22.88
CA GLY A 41 0.92 -10.73 -22.50
C GLY A 41 0.41 -11.73 -21.46
N VAL A 42 0.63 -13.03 -21.67
CA VAL A 42 0.25 -14.08 -20.70
C VAL A 42 1.04 -13.95 -19.41
N LEU A 43 2.34 -13.64 -19.50
CA LEU A 43 3.18 -13.37 -18.32
C LEU A 43 2.61 -12.20 -17.50
N ALA A 44 2.29 -11.08 -18.14
CA ALA A 44 1.74 -9.91 -17.47
C ALA A 44 0.40 -10.20 -16.76
N ILE A 45 -0.50 -10.94 -17.41
CA ILE A 45 -1.80 -11.31 -16.81
C ILE A 45 -1.61 -12.23 -15.61
N SER A 46 -0.79 -13.27 -15.75
CA SER A 46 -0.54 -14.24 -14.67
C SER A 46 0.11 -13.57 -13.44
N LEU A 47 1.08 -12.69 -13.67
CA LEU A 47 1.72 -11.90 -12.63
C LEU A 47 0.71 -10.93 -11.98
N GLY A 48 -0.09 -10.21 -12.77
CA GLY A 48 -1.11 -9.30 -12.25
C GLY A 48 -2.13 -10.00 -11.34
N ALA A 49 -2.60 -11.18 -11.75
CA ALA A 49 -3.49 -12.00 -10.93
C ALA A 49 -2.82 -12.43 -9.60
N PHE A 50 -1.56 -12.86 -9.66
CA PHE A 50 -0.78 -13.19 -8.48
C PHE A 50 -0.67 -11.98 -7.53
N ILE A 51 -0.26 -10.82 -8.03
CA ILE A 51 -0.14 -9.58 -7.24
C ILE A 51 -1.46 -9.25 -6.54
N HIS A 52 -2.56 -9.28 -7.27
CA HIS A 52 -3.87 -8.91 -6.73
C HIS A 52 -4.32 -9.81 -5.56
N ILE A 53 -4.01 -11.11 -5.64
CA ILE A 53 -4.29 -12.06 -4.55
C ILE A 53 -3.50 -11.68 -3.29
N PHE A 54 -2.19 -11.48 -3.43
CA PHE A 54 -1.34 -11.09 -2.28
C PHE A 54 -1.73 -9.72 -1.72
N GLU A 55 -2.13 -8.80 -2.59
CA GLU A 55 -2.57 -7.46 -2.21
C GLU A 55 -3.80 -7.52 -1.30
N THR A 56 -4.81 -8.26 -1.73
CA THR A 56 -6.04 -8.47 -0.96
C THR A 56 -5.76 -9.15 0.37
N LEU A 57 -4.86 -10.14 0.40
CA LEU A 57 -4.47 -10.84 1.63
C LEU A 57 -3.79 -9.91 2.63
N TYR A 58 -2.82 -9.08 2.24
CA TYR A 58 -2.15 -8.22 3.21
C TYR A 58 -3.07 -7.08 3.67
N LYS A 59 -3.89 -6.52 2.78
CA LYS A 59 -4.84 -5.45 3.14
C LYS A 59 -5.85 -5.94 4.17
N THR A 60 -6.38 -7.15 4.00
CA THR A 60 -7.30 -7.76 4.97
C THR A 60 -6.64 -8.02 6.32
N GLN A 61 -5.38 -8.48 6.35
CA GLN A 61 -4.62 -8.65 7.60
C GLN A 61 -4.42 -7.33 8.35
N PHE A 62 -4.09 -6.25 7.63
CA PHE A 62 -3.96 -4.92 8.22
C PHE A 62 -5.30 -4.39 8.71
N ALA A 63 -6.40 -4.62 7.97
CA ALA A 63 -7.73 -4.24 8.40
C ALA A 63 -8.13 -4.92 9.72
N VAL A 64 -7.94 -6.23 9.85
CA VAL A 64 -8.23 -6.98 11.09
C VAL A 64 -7.36 -6.48 12.25
N SER A 65 -6.07 -6.21 11.99
CA SER A 65 -5.17 -5.65 13.00
C SER A 65 -5.59 -4.24 13.44
N GLY A 66 -6.12 -3.46 12.50
CA GLY A 66 -6.70 -2.16 12.73
C GLY A 66 -7.92 -2.18 13.65
N GLU A 67 -8.86 -3.07 13.38
CA GLU A 67 -10.04 -3.24 14.22
C GLU A 67 -9.66 -3.62 15.66
N ALA A 68 -8.67 -4.50 15.83
CA ALA A 68 -8.14 -4.86 17.14
C ALA A 68 -7.52 -3.65 17.87
N LEU A 69 -6.80 -2.79 17.15
CA LEU A 69 -6.25 -1.54 17.69
C LEU A 69 -7.37 -0.58 18.10
N THR A 70 -8.39 -0.39 17.27
CA THR A 70 -9.56 0.44 17.60
C THR A 70 -10.29 -0.07 18.83
N ARG A 71 -10.47 -1.39 18.96
CA ARG A 71 -11.07 -1.98 20.16
C ARG A 71 -10.26 -1.66 21.42
N ARG A 72 -8.93 -1.79 21.37
CA ARG A 72 -8.04 -1.46 22.49
C ARG A 72 -8.11 0.03 22.85
N LEU A 73 -8.07 0.91 21.86
CA LEU A 73 -8.17 2.36 22.08
C LEU A 73 -9.51 2.75 22.70
N ARG A 74 -10.63 2.17 22.25
CA ARG A 74 -11.95 2.40 22.86
C ARG A 74 -11.98 1.98 24.33
N VAL A 75 -11.44 0.81 24.67
CA VAL A 75 -11.39 0.32 26.06
C VAL A 75 -10.54 1.23 26.95
N LEU A 76 -9.35 1.62 26.48
CA LEU A 76 -8.45 2.50 27.25
C LEU A 76 -9.07 3.88 27.48
N THR A 77 -9.71 4.46 26.47
CA THR A 77 -10.35 5.77 26.60
C THR A 77 -11.57 5.70 27.52
N LEU A 78 -12.39 4.63 27.43
CA LEU A 78 -13.50 4.42 28.38
C LEU A 78 -13.00 4.26 29.82
N GLN A 79 -11.92 3.49 30.04
CA GLN A 79 -11.32 3.38 31.38
C GLN A 79 -10.85 4.71 31.93
N LYS A 80 -10.27 5.57 31.09
CA LYS A 80 -9.86 6.93 31.51
C LYS A 80 -11.06 7.82 31.80
N LEU A 81 -12.11 7.72 30.98
CA LEU A 81 -13.31 8.50 31.15
C LEU A 81 -14.04 8.18 32.46
N LEU A 82 -14.13 6.89 32.82
CA LEU A 82 -14.73 6.46 34.09
C LEU A 82 -13.96 6.93 35.34
N ARG A 83 -12.75 7.46 35.19
CA ARG A 83 -11.94 8.00 36.28
C ARG A 83 -12.03 9.52 36.40
N GLN A 84 -12.82 10.21 35.57
CA GLN A 84 -13.02 11.65 35.69
C GLN A 84 -14.06 12.02 36.74
N ASP A 85 -13.87 13.20 37.32
CA ASP A 85 -14.75 13.80 38.31
C ASP A 85 -16.15 14.08 37.74
N MET A 86 -17.19 14.00 38.58
CA MET A 86 -18.58 14.24 38.17
C MET A 86 -18.78 15.61 37.50
N GLY A 87 -18.10 16.66 37.98
CA GLY A 87 -18.18 18.00 37.39
C GLY A 87 -17.66 18.10 35.95
N TYR A 88 -16.91 17.11 35.45
CA TYR A 88 -16.54 17.04 34.03
C TYR A 88 -17.73 16.73 33.13
N PHE A 89 -18.66 15.90 33.60
CA PHE A 89 -19.83 15.45 32.84
C PHE A 89 -21.00 16.45 32.86
N ASP A 90 -20.92 17.47 33.71
CA ASP A 90 -21.93 18.54 33.81
C ASP A 90 -21.83 19.56 32.65
N GLU A 91 -20.72 19.56 31.91
CA GLU A 91 -20.54 20.38 30.71
C GLU A 91 -21.30 19.76 29.52
N ASP A 92 -22.15 20.52 28.83
CA ASP A 92 -22.95 20.04 27.69
C ASP A 92 -22.11 19.35 26.60
N SER A 93 -20.86 19.81 26.42
CA SER A 93 -19.90 19.25 25.47
C SER A 93 -19.33 17.88 25.88
N ASN A 94 -19.35 17.56 27.17
CA ASN A 94 -18.82 16.32 27.77
C ASN A 94 -19.94 15.38 28.23
N SER A 95 -21.19 15.64 27.83
CA SER A 95 -22.29 14.73 28.10
C SER A 95 -21.97 13.31 27.61
N VAL A 96 -22.46 12.31 28.33
CA VAL A 96 -22.17 10.89 28.07
C VAL A 96 -22.50 10.49 26.62
N GLY A 97 -23.58 11.05 26.06
CA GLY A 97 -23.97 10.84 24.66
C GLY A 97 -22.99 11.46 23.66
N ALA A 98 -22.62 12.73 23.86
CA ALA A 98 -21.65 13.43 23.02
C ALA A 98 -20.29 12.72 23.02
N LEU A 99 -19.85 12.27 24.19
CA LEU A 99 -18.55 11.64 24.36
C LEU A 99 -18.51 10.20 23.82
N THR A 100 -19.62 9.47 23.89
CA THR A 100 -19.75 8.15 23.24
C THR A 100 -19.71 8.27 21.71
N ALA A 101 -20.39 9.28 21.15
CA ALA A 101 -20.35 9.58 19.71
C ALA A 101 -18.96 10.06 19.26
N PHE A 102 -18.30 10.90 20.06
CA PHE A 102 -16.92 11.32 19.86
C PHE A 102 -15.97 10.12 19.86
N LEU A 103 -16.12 9.20 20.83
CA LEU A 103 -15.27 8.04 20.95
C LEU A 103 -15.43 7.10 19.76
N ALA A 104 -16.68 6.85 19.32
CA ALA A 104 -16.97 5.98 18.19
C ALA A 104 -16.36 6.52 16.88
N SER A 105 -16.47 7.84 16.65
CA SER A 105 -15.99 8.48 15.43
C SER A 105 -14.48 8.71 15.43
N ARG A 106 -13.95 9.39 16.46
CA ARG A 106 -12.57 9.89 16.43
C ARG A 106 -11.52 8.83 16.67
N VAL A 107 -11.80 7.82 17.50
CA VAL A 107 -10.86 6.70 17.70
C VAL A 107 -10.67 5.92 16.41
N SER A 108 -11.77 5.65 15.71
CA SER A 108 -11.75 4.94 14.43
C SER A 108 -11.04 5.76 13.34
N LEU A 109 -11.24 7.08 13.32
CA LEU A 109 -10.57 7.99 12.39
C LEU A 109 -9.06 8.00 12.61
N VAL A 110 -8.60 8.16 13.86
CA VAL A 110 -7.16 8.16 14.19
C VAL A 110 -6.53 6.82 13.80
N GLN A 111 -7.19 5.71 14.10
CA GLN A 111 -6.70 4.39 13.73
C GLN A 111 -6.62 4.20 12.21
N GLY A 112 -7.60 4.69 11.45
CA GLY A 112 -7.58 4.68 9.98
C GLY A 112 -6.38 5.45 9.44
N VAL A 113 -6.19 6.70 9.87
CA VAL A 113 -5.07 7.54 9.42
C VAL A 113 -3.71 6.91 9.76
N VAL A 114 -3.56 6.37 10.97
CA VAL A 114 -2.30 5.71 11.38
C VAL A 114 -2.05 4.44 10.56
N GLN A 115 -3.10 3.64 10.32
CA GLN A 115 -2.98 2.42 9.54
C GLN A 115 -2.64 2.70 8.08
N ASP A 116 -3.32 3.66 7.46
CA ASP A 116 -3.10 4.04 6.06
C ASP A 116 -1.68 4.58 5.86
N ASN A 117 -1.20 5.42 6.77
CA ASN A 117 0.17 5.94 6.75
C ASN A 117 1.21 4.82 6.95
N LEU A 118 0.99 3.90 7.89
CA LEU A 118 1.90 2.79 8.15
C LEU A 118 1.96 1.83 6.94
N GLN A 119 0.80 1.52 6.36
CA GLN A 119 0.71 0.70 5.15
C GLN A 119 1.42 1.38 3.98
N GLY A 120 1.16 2.67 3.77
CA GLY A 120 1.78 3.48 2.72
C GLY A 120 3.30 3.54 2.83
N LEU A 121 3.84 3.76 4.04
CA LEU A 121 5.29 3.77 4.28
C LEU A 121 5.96 2.45 3.92
N ILE A 122 5.35 1.32 4.30
CA ILE A 122 5.92 0.00 4.01
C ILE A 122 5.94 -0.26 2.50
N VAL A 123 4.86 0.10 1.79
CA VAL A 123 4.79 -0.04 0.33
C VAL A 123 5.80 0.88 -0.34
N LEU A 124 5.89 2.15 0.07
CA LEU A 124 6.83 3.12 -0.49
C LEU A 124 8.28 2.62 -0.40
N ILE A 125 8.69 2.15 0.78
CA ILE A 125 10.04 1.62 1.01
C ILE A 125 10.30 0.43 0.09
N ALA A 126 9.36 -0.52 -0.01
CA ALA A 126 9.51 -1.69 -0.87
C ALA A 126 9.63 -1.31 -2.35
N THR A 127 8.77 -0.40 -2.82
CA THR A 127 8.79 0.10 -4.20
C THR A 127 10.11 0.80 -4.53
N LEU A 128 10.66 1.60 -3.60
CA LEU A 128 11.95 2.27 -3.78
C LEU A 128 13.09 1.25 -3.95
N PHE A 129 13.15 0.21 -3.11
CA PHE A 129 14.18 -0.82 -3.24
C PHE A 129 14.12 -1.55 -4.58
N THR A 130 12.92 -1.83 -5.07
CA THR A 130 12.75 -2.55 -6.34
C THR A 130 12.94 -1.67 -7.56
N ALA A 131 12.55 -0.40 -7.48
CA ALA A 131 12.88 0.59 -8.51
C ALA A 131 14.40 0.74 -8.65
N VAL A 132 15.14 0.77 -7.53
CA VAL A 132 16.61 0.76 -7.53
C VAL A 132 17.17 -0.54 -8.13
N GLY A 133 16.67 -1.69 -7.69
CA GLY A 133 17.14 -2.99 -8.19
C GLY A 133 16.98 -3.14 -9.71
N VAL A 134 15.79 -2.83 -10.24
CA VAL A 134 15.47 -2.96 -11.67
C VAL A 134 16.22 -1.92 -12.51
N SER A 135 16.33 -0.67 -12.03
CA SER A 135 17.04 0.38 -12.79
C SER A 135 18.54 0.08 -12.93
N VAL A 136 19.14 -0.52 -11.91
CA VAL A 136 20.56 -0.91 -11.93
C VAL A 136 20.78 -2.14 -12.80
N SER A 137 19.82 -3.07 -12.88
CA SER A 137 19.95 -4.28 -13.72
C SER A 137 19.74 -4.04 -15.20
N ASP A 138 18.72 -3.25 -15.57
CA ASP A 138 18.24 -3.22 -16.96
C ASP A 138 18.87 -2.12 -17.79
N LEU A 139 19.29 -1.00 -17.17
CA LEU A 139 19.72 0.20 -17.90
C LEU A 139 21.15 0.64 -17.60
N GLY A 140 21.76 0.22 -16.48
CA GLY A 140 23.06 0.77 -16.05
C GLY A 140 23.07 2.29 -15.79
N GLU A 141 21.93 2.97 -15.97
CA GLU A 141 21.78 4.41 -15.88
C GLU A 141 21.24 4.81 -14.50
N TRP A 142 22.12 4.79 -13.50
CA TRP A 142 21.88 5.33 -12.15
C TRP A 142 21.39 6.79 -12.14
N ARG A 143 21.58 7.51 -13.26
CA ARG A 143 21.22 8.92 -13.45
C ARG A 143 19.71 9.12 -13.54
N VAL A 144 18.97 8.22 -14.21
CA VAL A 144 17.50 8.31 -14.31
C VAL A 144 16.85 8.17 -12.94
N LEU A 145 17.41 7.28 -12.11
CA LEU A 145 16.95 7.06 -10.74
C LEU A 145 17.21 8.26 -9.83
N LEU A 146 18.37 8.92 -9.97
CA LEU A 146 18.71 10.14 -9.23
C LEU A 146 17.80 11.31 -9.60
N ILE A 147 17.39 11.43 -10.86
CA ILE A 147 16.44 12.46 -11.32
C ILE A 147 15.05 12.22 -10.73
N PHE A 148 14.59 10.97 -10.67
CA PHE A 148 13.31 10.63 -10.04
C PHE A 148 13.29 10.93 -8.54
N ILE A 149 14.40 10.67 -7.82
CA ILE A 149 14.49 10.92 -6.38
C ILE A 149 14.69 12.41 -6.08
N GLY A 150 15.48 13.13 -6.89
CA GLY A 150 15.75 14.56 -6.70
C GLY A 150 14.66 15.50 -7.22
N GLY A 151 13.67 14.98 -7.96
CA GLY A 151 12.57 15.76 -8.53
C GLY A 151 11.32 15.87 -7.63
N TYR A 152 11.29 15.20 -6.48
CA TYR A 152 10.27 15.34 -5.44
C TYR A 152 10.70 16.31 -4.33
#